data_AF-A0A2N1Q9X4-F1
#
_entry.id   AF-A0A2N1Q9X4-F1
#
_cell.length_a   1.000
_cell.length_b   1.000
_cell.length_c   1.000
_cell.angle_alpha   90.00
_cell.angle_beta   90.00
_cell.angle_gamma   90.00
#
_symmetry.space_group_name_H-M   'P 1'
#
loop_
_entity.id
_entity.type
_entity.pdbx_description
1 polymer ?
#
loop_
_entity_poly.entity_id
_entity_poly.type
_entity_poly.pdbx_seq_one_letter_code
_entity_poly.pdbx_strand_id
1 'polypeptide(L)'
;MSERKTRKHPQYTIEQKNEIIKAYLRQEIRMLEVTKRYDINKGVFQRWLKQYRQFGTAVDGRGKATKNKSPYKGRPKKIDFESMTKEELIEYIKVGEEIKKVIAYLRKQRKNTTS
;
A
#
# COMPACT_ATOMS: atom_id res chain seq x y z
N MET A 1 13.42 13.86 -26.16
CA MET A 1 13.11 13.14 -24.90
C MET A 1 12.48 11.81 -25.27
N SER A 2 13.10 10.68 -24.91
CA SER A 2 12.52 9.35 -25.16
C SER A 2 11.46 9.07 -24.11
N GLU A 3 10.20 8.89 -24.53
CA GLU A 3 9.13 8.44 -23.64
C GLU A 3 9.47 7.06 -23.10
N ARG A 4 9.59 6.91 -21.78
CA ARG A 4 9.63 5.60 -21.14
C ARG A 4 8.27 4.92 -21.34
N LYS A 5 8.12 4.14 -22.41
CA LYS A 5 6.98 3.24 -22.60
C LYS A 5 7.04 2.12 -21.55
N THR A 6 6.42 2.34 -20.40
CA THR A 6 6.19 1.27 -19.43
C THR A 6 5.12 0.33 -19.98
N ARG A 7 5.39 -0.98 -20.01
CA ARG A 7 4.39 -1.97 -20.41
C ARG A 7 3.25 -1.97 -19.40
N LYS A 8 2.02 -1.80 -19.89
CA LYS A 8 0.81 -1.90 -19.06
C LYS A 8 0.47 -3.38 -18.89
N HIS A 9 0.64 -3.91 -17.67
CA HIS A 9 0.23 -5.27 -17.35
C HIS A 9 -1.30 -5.42 -17.31
N PRO A 10 -1.85 -6.59 -17.68
CA PRO A 10 -3.28 -6.85 -17.61
C PRO A 10 -3.82 -6.71 -16.19
N GLN A 11 -5.03 -6.18 -16.05
CA GLN A 11 -5.76 -6.17 -14.78
C GLN A 11 -6.80 -7.29 -14.79
N TYR A 12 -6.84 -8.07 -13.71
CA TYR A 12 -7.76 -9.18 -13.56
C TYR A 12 -8.77 -8.90 -12.44
N THR A 13 -10.05 -9.16 -12.73
CA THR A 13 -11.11 -9.20 -11.71
C THR A 13 -10.90 -10.37 -10.76
N ILE A 14 -11.65 -10.41 -9.65
CA ILE A 14 -11.56 -11.53 -8.71
C ILE A 14 -12.05 -12.83 -9.36
N GLU A 15 -13.14 -12.76 -10.13
CA GLU A 15 -13.69 -13.90 -10.88
C GLU A 15 -12.67 -14.48 -11.85
N GLN A 16 -12.05 -13.64 -12.68
CA GLN A 16 -11.03 -14.09 -13.64
C GLN A 16 -9.85 -14.78 -12.95
N LYS A 17 -9.39 -14.22 -11.81
CA LYS A 17 -8.33 -14.87 -11.01
C LYS A 17 -8.76 -16.26 -10.55
N ASN A 18 -9.99 -16.38 -10.06
CA ASN A 18 -10.54 -17.64 -9.57
C ASN A 18 -10.69 -18.67 -10.68
N GLU A 19 -11.12 -18.28 -11.88
CA GLU A 19 -11.21 -19.18 -13.03
C GLU A 19 -9.85 -19.76 -13.41
N ILE A 20 -8.82 -18.92 -13.50
CA ILE A 20 -7.45 -19.35 -13.81
C ILE A 20 -6.93 -20.33 -12.76
N ILE A 21 -7.19 -20.07 -11.47
CA ILE A 21 -6.78 -20.97 -10.39
C ILE A 21 -7.55 -22.30 -10.45
N LYS A 22 -8.87 -22.26 -10.69
CA LYS A 22 -9.69 -23.47 -10.82
C LYS A 22 -9.21 -24.34 -11.97
N ALA A 23 -8.92 -23.76 -13.14
CA ALA A 23 -8.35 -24.49 -14.27
C ALA A 23 -7.00 -25.14 -13.93
N TYR A 24 -6.14 -24.44 -13.17
CA TYR A 24 -4.89 -25.03 -12.68
C TYR A 24 -5.13 -26.18 -11.68
N LEU A 25 -6.08 -26.03 -10.75
CA LEU A 25 -6.42 -27.07 -9.77
C LEU A 25 -7.04 -28.31 -10.42
N ARG A 26 -7.81 -28.12 -11.50
CA ARG A 26 -8.32 -29.21 -12.34
C ARG A 26 -7.25 -29.84 -13.25
N GLN A 27 -6.00 -29.34 -13.19
CA GLN A 27 -4.87 -29.77 -14.03
C GLN A 27 -5.08 -29.55 -15.53
N GLU A 28 -6.04 -28.71 -15.93
CA GLU A 28 -6.31 -28.35 -17.33
C GLU A 28 -5.21 -27.46 -17.92
N ILE A 29 -4.58 -26.64 -17.07
CA ILE A 29 -3.51 -25.73 -17.47
C ILE A 29 -2.31 -25.86 -16.55
N ARG A 30 -1.11 -25.84 -17.13
CA ARG A 30 0.14 -25.83 -16.37
C ARG A 30 0.48 -24.41 -15.93
N MET A 31 1.23 -24.30 -14.83
CA MET A 31 1.68 -23.01 -14.32
C MET A 31 2.47 -22.19 -15.35
N LEU A 32 3.32 -22.85 -16.15
CA LEU A 32 4.07 -22.21 -17.23
C LEU A 32 3.14 -21.63 -18.31
N GLU A 33 2.08 -22.36 -18.64
CA GLU A 33 1.08 -21.94 -19.61
C GLU A 33 0.29 -20.74 -19.10
N VAL A 34 -0.05 -20.72 -17.81
CA VAL A 34 -0.69 -19.55 -17.17
C VAL A 34 0.18 -18.30 -17.33
N THR A 35 1.49 -18.42 -17.05
CA THR A 35 2.38 -17.25 -17.14
C THR A 35 2.50 -16.69 -18.56
N LYS A 36 2.52 -17.57 -19.57
CA LYS A 36 2.61 -17.18 -20.99
C LYS A 36 1.29 -16.65 -21.54
N ARG A 37 0.18 -17.34 -21.27
CA ARG A 37 -1.14 -17.05 -21.85
C ARG A 37 -1.76 -15.78 -21.28
N TYR A 38 -1.51 -15.50 -20.00
CA TYR A 38 -2.14 -14.38 -19.28
C TYR A 38 -1.15 -13.26 -18.93
N ASP A 39 0.12 -13.33 -19.37
CA ASP A 39 1.18 -12.36 -18.98
C ASP A 39 1.25 -12.13 -17.45
N ILE A 40 1.08 -13.22 -16.69
CA ILE A 40 1.11 -13.19 -15.23
C ILE A 40 2.48 -13.65 -14.75
N ASN A 41 3.11 -12.88 -13.87
CA ASN A 41 4.33 -13.32 -13.20
C ASN A 41 4.05 -14.52 -12.27
N LYS A 42 4.96 -15.50 -12.24
CA LYS A 42 4.93 -16.65 -11.32
C LYS A 42 4.59 -16.27 -9.87
N GLY A 43 5.20 -15.22 -9.33
CA GLY A 43 4.95 -14.78 -7.95
C GLY A 43 3.52 -14.28 -7.73
N VAL A 44 2.94 -13.61 -8.73
CA VAL A 44 1.55 -13.13 -8.67
C VAL A 44 0.59 -14.33 -8.67
N PHE A 45 0.81 -15.29 -9.56
CA PHE A 45 -0.01 -16.51 -9.62
C PHE A 45 0.06 -17.32 -8.31
N GLN A 46 1.27 -17.54 -7.77
CA GLN A 46 1.47 -18.23 -6.49
C GLN A 46 0.75 -17.53 -5.33
N ARG A 47 0.76 -16.19 -5.32
CA ARG A 47 0.01 -15.41 -4.33
C ARG A 47 -1.49 -15.68 -4.43
N TRP A 48 -2.06 -15.67 -5.63
CA TRP A 48 -3.49 -15.95 -5.81
C TRP A 48 -3.82 -17.38 -5.40
N LEU A 49 -3.00 -18.36 -5.77
CA LEU A 49 -3.18 -19.75 -5.37
C LEU A 49 -3.20 -19.92 -3.85
N LYS A 50 -2.27 -19.26 -3.14
CA LYS A 50 -2.24 -19.25 -1.67
C LYS A 50 -3.51 -18.63 -1.08
N GLN A 51 -3.95 -17.49 -1.61
CA GLN A 51 -5.20 -16.85 -1.18
C GLN A 51 -6.41 -17.76 -1.40
N TYR A 52 -6.51 -18.39 -2.56
CA TYR A 52 -7.60 -19.28 -2.90
C TYR A 52 -7.63 -20.52 -1.98
N ARG A 53 -6.47 -21.12 -1.68
CA ARG A 53 -6.39 -22.24 -0.72
C ARG A 53 -6.80 -21.83 0.70
N GLN A 54 -6.53 -20.59 1.11
CA GLN A 54 -6.82 -20.12 2.45
C GLN A 54 -8.27 -19.61 2.62
N PHE A 55 -8.81 -18.94 1.61
CA PHE A 55 -10.07 -18.20 1.69
C PHE A 55 -11.14 -18.67 0.70
N GLY A 56 -10.84 -19.65 -0.16
CA GLY A 56 -11.72 -20.09 -1.24
C GLY A 56 -11.83 -19.13 -2.43
N THR A 57 -11.16 -17.98 -2.37
CA THR A 57 -11.18 -16.95 -3.43
C THR A 57 -9.88 -16.15 -3.45
N ALA A 58 -9.53 -15.58 -4.60
CA ALA A 58 -8.54 -14.52 -4.68
C ALA A 58 -9.02 -13.28 -3.90
N VAL A 59 -8.11 -12.61 -3.20
CA VAL A 59 -8.42 -11.44 -2.36
C VAL A 59 -7.65 -10.23 -2.88
N ASP A 60 -8.37 -9.15 -3.18
CA ASP A 60 -7.77 -7.86 -3.52
C ASP A 60 -7.80 -6.91 -2.31
N GLY A 61 -6.63 -6.66 -1.74
CA GLY A 61 -6.43 -5.74 -0.60
C GLY A 61 -5.94 -4.35 -1.00
N ARG A 62 -5.83 -4.05 -2.30
CA ARG A 62 -5.38 -2.74 -2.77
C ARG A 62 -6.30 -1.63 -2.25
N GLY A 63 -5.72 -0.54 -1.76
CA GLY A 63 -6.47 0.61 -1.23
C GLY A 63 -7.15 0.40 0.13
N LYS A 64 -7.19 -0.84 0.66
CA LYS A 64 -7.75 -1.14 1.98
C LYS A 64 -6.68 -0.94 3.05
N ALA A 65 -6.38 0.31 3.37
CA ALA A 65 -5.64 0.61 4.60
C ALA A 65 -6.49 0.21 5.79
N THR A 66 -5.97 -0.65 6.66
CA THR A 66 -6.57 -0.98 7.95
C THR A 66 -6.42 0.25 8.86
N LYS A 67 -7.30 1.25 8.74
CA LYS A 67 -7.35 2.41 9.66
C LYS A 67 -7.25 1.96 11.12
N ASN A 68 -7.92 0.85 11.44
CA ASN A 68 -7.94 0.27 12.78
C ASN A 68 -6.60 -0.32 13.22
N LYS A 69 -5.76 -0.83 12.30
CA LYS A 69 -4.46 -1.43 12.67
C LYS A 69 -3.28 -0.47 12.55
N SER A 70 -3.39 0.57 11.71
CA SER A 70 -2.30 1.53 11.53
C SER A 70 -2.83 2.87 11.02
N PRO A 71 -3.40 3.72 11.90
CA PRO A 71 -4.05 4.97 11.51
C PRO A 71 -3.08 5.97 10.84
N TYR A 72 -1.79 5.88 11.16
CA TYR A 72 -0.74 6.74 10.62
C TYR A 72 0.02 6.13 9.42
N LYS A 73 -0.42 4.97 8.87
CA LYS A 73 0.25 4.36 7.70
C LYS A 73 -0.21 5.01 6.41
N GLY A 74 0.76 5.44 5.60
CA GLY A 74 0.53 6.00 4.27
C GLY A 74 0.92 7.46 4.20
N ARG A 75 0.47 8.15 3.15
CA ARG A 75 0.70 9.60 2.99
C ARG A 75 -0.11 10.33 4.08
N PRO A 76 0.51 11.20 4.90
CA PRO A 76 -0.22 12.06 5.82
C PRO A 76 -1.30 12.84 5.06
N LYS A 77 -2.51 12.89 5.61
CA LYS A 77 -3.58 13.69 5.03
C LYS A 77 -3.28 15.16 5.23
N LYS A 78 -3.65 15.99 4.26
CA LYS A 78 -3.70 17.44 4.46
C LYS A 78 -4.76 17.71 5.52
N ILE A 79 -4.38 18.40 6.59
CA ILE A 79 -5.31 18.85 7.63
C ILE A 79 -6.11 19.99 7.02
N ASP A 80 -7.42 19.93 7.15
CA ASP A 80 -8.32 21.00 6.77
C ASP A 80 -8.64 21.81 8.03
N PHE A 81 -8.09 23.02 8.10
CA PHE A 81 -8.20 23.86 9.31
C PHE A 81 -9.56 24.53 9.44
N GLU A 82 -10.30 24.68 8.33
CA GLU A 82 -11.59 25.38 8.29
C GLU A 82 -12.70 24.54 8.94
N SER A 83 -12.57 23.21 8.90
CA SER A 83 -13.54 22.29 9.48
C SER A 83 -13.25 21.94 10.95
N MET A 84 -12.17 22.46 11.54
CA MET A 84 -11.83 22.24 12.95
C MET A 84 -12.54 23.25 13.86
N THR A 85 -12.88 22.82 15.07
CA THR A 85 -13.34 23.74 16.12
C THR A 85 -12.21 24.65 16.59
N LYS A 86 -12.56 25.76 17.24
CA LYS A 86 -11.58 26.73 17.76
C LYS A 86 -10.63 26.08 18.78
N GLU A 87 -11.16 25.20 19.62
CA GLU A 87 -10.43 24.47 20.66
C GLU A 87 -9.40 23.52 20.04
N GLU A 88 -9.83 22.73 19.05
CA GLU A 88 -8.94 21.81 18.33
C GLU A 88 -7.85 22.56 17.56
N LEU A 89 -8.16 23.73 17.00
CA LEU A 89 -7.18 24.57 16.32
C LEU A 89 -6.12 25.11 17.28
N ILE A 90 -6.53 25.56 18.47
CA ILE A 90 -5.61 26.01 19.52
C ILE A 90 -4.67 24.88 19.95
N GLU A 91 -5.21 23.66 20.14
CA GLU A 91 -4.40 22.49 20.48
C GLU A 91 -3.37 22.17 19.38
N TYR A 92 -3.79 22.18 18.12
CA TYR A 92 -2.88 21.95 16.99
C TYR A 92 -1.72 22.96 16.94
N ILE A 93 -2.01 24.25 17.17
CA ILE A 93 -0.99 25.32 17.20
C ILE A 93 0.01 25.07 18.33
N LYS A 94 -0.47 24.78 19.54
CA LYS A 94 0.38 24.50 20.71
C LYS A 94 1.32 23.33 20.45
N VAL A 95 0.80 22.21 19.93
CA VAL A 95 1.61 21.04 19.58
C VAL A 95 2.69 21.42 18.55
N GLY A 96 2.34 22.23 17.55
CA GLY A 96 3.28 22.72 16.54
C GLY A 96 4.44 23.55 17.13
N GLU A 97 4.19 24.36 18.16
CA GLU A 97 5.23 25.13 18.86
C GLU A 97 6.17 24.24 19.65
N GLU A 98 5.64 23.28 20.41
CA GLU A 98 6.44 22.33 21.18
C GLU A 98 7.37 21.51 20.28
N ILE A 99 6.87 21.04 19.12
CA ILE A 99 7.69 20.33 18.13
C ILE A 99 8.85 21.21 17.65
N LYS A 100 8.60 22.50 17.36
CA LYS A 100 9.66 23.43 16.94
C LYS A 100 10.73 23.59 18.03
N LYS A 101 10.33 23.71 19.30
CA LYS A 101 11.26 23.81 20.45
C LYS A 101 12.14 22.57 20.56
N VAL A 102 11.55 21.38 20.46
CA VAL A 102 12.28 20.10 20.49
C VAL A 102 13.27 20.01 19.34
N ILE A 103 12.87 20.38 18.11
CA ILE A 103 13.77 20.38 16.95
C ILE A 103 14.95 21.33 17.15
N ALA A 104 14.71 22.53 17.68
CA ALA A 104 15.77 23.49 17.97
C ALA A 104 16.77 22.94 19.01
N TYR A 105 16.27 22.31 20.07
CA TYR A 105 17.08 21.63 21.08
C TYR A 105 17.96 20.53 20.47
N LEU A 106 17.37 19.62 19.68
CA LEU A 106 18.10 18.53 19.03
C LEU A 106 19.18 19.02 18.06
N ARG A 107 18.91 20.08 17.29
CA ARG A 107 19.90 20.72 16.42
C ARG A 107 21.09 21.29 17.19
N LYS A 108 20.86 21.85 18.38
CA LYS A 108 21.91 22.37 19.27
C LYS A 108 22.79 21.22 19.80
N GLN A 109 22.17 20.13 20.26
CA GLN A 109 22.89 18.96 20.78
C GLN A 109 23.76 18.29 19.69
N ARG A 110 23.28 18.18 18.46
CA ARG A 110 24.06 17.61 17.35
C ARG A 110 25.30 18.43 17.00
N LYS A 111 25.24 19.77 17.10
CA LYS A 111 26.40 20.64 16.87
C LYS A 111 27.46 20.46 17.95
N ASN A 112 27.04 20.25 19.20
CA ASN A 112 27.95 20.10 20.34
C ASN A 112 28.65 18.73 20.40
N THR A 113 28.13 17.72 19.70
CA THR A 113 28.66 16.35 19.69
C THR A 113 29.52 16.03 18.47
N THR A 114 29.63 16.96 17.51
CA THR A 114 30.49 16.81 16.31
C THR A 114 31.77 17.67 16.40
N SER A 115 32.17 18.07 17.62
CA SER A 115 33.45 18.73 17.93
C SER A 115 34.35 17.81 18.71
#